data_AF-A0A9N7JQ05-F1
#
_entry.id   AF-A0A9N7JQ05-F1
#
_cell.length_a   1.000
_cell.length_b   1.000
_cell.length_c   1.000
_cell.angle_alpha   90.00
_cell.angle_beta   90.00
_cell.angle_gamma   90.00
#
_symmetry.space_group_name_H-M   'P 1'
#
loop_
_entity.id
_entity.type
_entity.pdbx_description
1 polymer ?
#
loop_
_entity_poly.entity_id
_entity_poly.type
_entity_poly.pdbx_seq_one_letter_code
_entity_poly.pdbx_strand_id
1 'polypeptide(L)'
;MERYPIMQEEYGYDEDELEEYMPNVNNIIDFKNILNPKRIYILNIENEGVAYVGFHFMCLWDEEHDFGVMMHKEKIVKMGGSDSAFLSWIAEEDKSNSELDK
;
A
#
# COMPACT_ATOMS: atom_id res chain seq x y z
N MET A 1 -0.38 -14.87 1.94
CA MET A 1 0.65 -14.56 2.96
C MET A 1 2.07 -14.89 2.46
N GLU A 2 2.25 -15.34 1.21
CA GLU A 2 3.56 -15.78 0.70
C GLU A 2 4.58 -14.65 0.48
N ARG A 3 4.12 -13.41 0.21
CA ARG A 3 5.03 -12.29 -0.07
C ARG A 3 5.74 -11.73 1.17
N TYR A 4 5.10 -11.77 2.33
CA TYR A 4 5.61 -11.10 3.54
C TYR A 4 6.91 -11.75 4.06
N PRO A 5 7.05 -13.09 4.11
CA PRO A 5 8.33 -13.74 4.42
C PRO A 5 9.45 -13.35 3.45
N ILE A 6 9.15 -13.22 2.15
CA ILE A 6 10.13 -12.76 1.16
C ILE A 6 10.53 -11.30 1.44
N MET A 7 9.60 -10.45 1.89
CA MET A 7 9.94 -9.09 2.29
C MET A 7 10.84 -9.07 3.54
N GLN A 8 10.57 -9.90 4.55
CA GLN A 8 11.44 -10.02 5.73
C GLN A 8 12.89 -10.35 5.33
N GLU A 9 13.07 -11.28 4.38
CA GLU A 9 14.39 -11.61 3.82
C GLU A 9 15.03 -10.45 3.03
N GLU A 10 14.24 -9.71 2.23
CA GLU A 10 14.72 -8.55 1.44
C GLU A 10 15.17 -7.38 2.32
N TYR A 11 14.50 -7.14 3.45
CA TYR A 11 14.87 -6.10 4.41
C TYR A 11 16.16 -6.46 5.17
N GLY A 12 16.42 -7.76 5.38
CA GLY A 12 17.70 -8.24 5.90
C GLY A 12 17.96 -7.88 7.36
N TYR A 13 16.92 -7.64 8.14
CA TYR A 13 16.97 -7.41 9.58
C TYR A 13 17.51 -8.63 10.34
N ASP A 14 18.18 -8.38 11.47
CA ASP A 14 18.54 -9.46 12.39
C ASP A 14 17.32 -9.98 13.19
N GLU A 15 17.53 -11.00 14.04
CA GLU A 15 16.42 -11.63 14.77
C GLU A 15 15.69 -10.67 15.72
N ASP A 16 16.43 -9.78 16.39
CA ASP A 16 15.85 -8.81 17.33
C ASP A 16 15.07 -7.72 16.56
N GLU A 17 15.64 -7.23 15.46
CA GLU A 17 14.99 -6.26 14.58
C GLU A 17 13.75 -6.84 13.88
N LEU A 18 13.76 -8.11 13.47
CA LEU A 18 12.60 -8.78 12.91
C LEU A 18 11.47 -8.87 13.95
N GLU A 19 11.77 -9.23 15.20
CA GLU A 19 10.75 -9.29 16.25
C GLU A 19 10.10 -7.92 16.51
N GLU A 20 10.89 -6.83 16.42
CA GLU A 20 10.41 -5.47 16.65
C GLU A 20 9.62 -4.89 15.45
N TYR A 21 10.19 -4.96 14.23
CA TYR A 21 9.68 -4.20 13.07
C TYR A 21 8.89 -5.06 12.08
N MET A 22 9.25 -6.33 11.93
CA MET A 22 8.63 -7.26 10.98
C MET A 22 8.33 -8.62 11.61
N PRO A 23 7.53 -8.70 12.70
CA PRO A 23 7.26 -9.95 13.37
C PRO A 23 6.48 -10.89 12.45
N ASN A 24 6.63 -12.20 12.68
CA ASN A 24 5.89 -13.20 11.90
C ASN A 24 4.37 -13.00 12.02
N VAL A 25 3.72 -12.86 10.87
CA VAL A 25 2.27 -12.70 10.75
C VAL A 25 1.66 -14.01 10.25
N ASN A 26 0.74 -14.59 11.05
CA ASN A 26 0.11 -15.89 10.75
C ASN A 26 -1.28 -15.74 10.10
N ASN A 27 -1.92 -14.58 10.26
CA ASN A 27 -3.21 -14.24 9.66
C ASN A 27 -3.22 -12.78 9.19
N ILE A 28 -4.01 -12.48 8.16
CA ILE A 28 -4.23 -11.11 7.66
C ILE A 28 -4.59 -10.13 8.79
N ILE A 29 -5.35 -10.58 9.80
CA ILE A 29 -5.75 -9.72 10.91
C ILE A 29 -4.58 -9.27 11.80
N ASP A 30 -3.46 -10.01 11.82
CA ASP A 30 -2.31 -9.68 12.69
C ASP A 30 -1.55 -8.45 12.16
N PHE A 31 -1.70 -8.11 10.88
CA PHE A 31 -1.13 -6.89 10.31
C PHE A 31 -1.62 -5.62 11.01
N LYS A 32 -2.78 -5.65 11.68
CA LYS A 32 -3.28 -4.50 12.46
C LYS A 32 -2.32 -4.08 13.59
N ASN A 33 -1.41 -4.96 14.01
CA ASN A 33 -0.45 -4.67 15.07
C ASN A 33 0.78 -3.91 14.54
N ILE A 34 1.04 -3.98 13.23
CA ILE A 34 2.22 -3.40 12.58
C ILE A 34 1.88 -2.37 11.49
N LEU A 35 0.60 -2.24 11.13
CA LEU A 35 0.05 -1.25 10.22
C LEU A 35 -1.01 -0.40 10.93
N ASN A 36 -0.84 0.92 10.88
CA ASN A 36 -1.75 1.88 11.51
C ASN A 36 -2.27 2.88 10.48
N PRO A 37 -3.60 3.10 10.36
CA PRO A 37 -4.15 4.10 9.45
C PRO A 37 -3.60 5.50 9.74
N LYS A 38 -3.13 6.21 8.71
CA LYS A 38 -2.57 7.58 8.81
C LYS A 38 -3.44 8.60 8.10
N ARG A 39 -3.79 8.34 6.84
CA ARG A 39 -4.59 9.27 6.01
C ARG A 39 -5.36 8.53 4.91
N ILE A 40 -6.49 9.11 4.52
CA ILE A 40 -7.22 8.74 3.30
C ILE A 40 -7.13 9.92 2.33
N TYR A 41 -6.75 9.65 1.09
CA TYR A 41 -6.70 10.61 0.00
C TYR A 41 -7.85 10.35 -0.96
N ILE A 42 -8.61 11.40 -1.30
CA ILE A 42 -9.56 11.37 -2.41
C ILE A 42 -8.93 12.18 -3.53
N LEU A 43 -8.57 11.53 -4.63
CA LEU A 43 -7.84 12.18 -5.70
C LEU A 43 -8.81 12.96 -6.58
N ASN A 44 -8.35 14.10 -7.12
CA ASN A 44 -9.08 14.88 -8.12
C ASN A 44 -8.89 14.28 -9.53
N ILE A 45 -8.97 12.96 -9.62
CA ILE A 45 -8.92 12.17 -10.86
C ILE A 45 -10.03 11.16 -10.73
N GLU A 46 -10.87 11.08 -11.76
CA GLU A 46 -11.96 10.12 -11.84
C GLU A 46 -11.84 9.26 -13.09
N ASN A 47 -12.36 8.04 -12.97
CA ASN A 47 -12.64 7.17 -14.09
C ASN A 47 -14.05 6.59 -13.92
N GLU A 48 -14.87 6.70 -14.97
CA GLU A 48 -16.29 6.30 -14.98
C GLU A 48 -17.13 6.95 -13.87
N GLY A 49 -16.86 8.22 -13.57
CA GLY A 49 -17.58 9.00 -12.55
C GLY A 49 -17.19 8.66 -11.12
N VAL A 50 -16.14 7.86 -10.90
CA VAL A 50 -15.65 7.45 -9.57
C VAL A 50 -14.21 7.91 -9.38
N ALA A 51 -13.94 8.60 -8.27
CA ALA A 51 -12.60 9.06 -7.92
C ALA A 51 -11.70 7.90 -7.46
N TYR A 52 -10.39 8.05 -7.66
CA TYR A 52 -9.39 7.19 -7.05
C TYR A 52 -9.24 7.51 -5.56
N VAL A 53 -9.08 6.48 -4.73
CA VAL A 53 -8.94 6.61 -3.27
C VAL A 53 -7.63 6.00 -2.82
N GLY A 54 -6.83 6.79 -2.13
CA GLY A 54 -5.58 6.37 -1.51
C GLY A 54 -5.72 6.08 -0.03
N PHE A 55 -5.15 4.97 0.42
CA PHE A 55 -5.03 4.61 1.83
C PHE A 55 -3.56 4.63 2.23
N HIS A 56 -3.22 5.45 3.22
CA HIS A 56 -1.87 5.60 3.74
C HIS A 56 -1.83 5.10 5.17
N PHE A 57 -0.92 4.17 5.42
CA PHE A 57 -0.67 3.54 6.71
C PHE A 57 0.75 3.85 7.19
N MET A 58 0.92 4.10 8.48
CA MET A 58 2.21 3.93 9.12
C MET A 58 2.51 2.44 9.21
N CYS A 59 3.77 2.06 8.99
CA CYS A 59 4.23 0.69 9.10
C CYS A 59 5.52 0.61 9.94
N LEU A 60 5.65 -0.41 10.78
CA LEU A 60 6.83 -0.53 11.64
C LEU A 60 8.13 -0.81 10.85
N TRP A 61 8.02 -1.53 9.74
CA TRP A 61 9.19 -1.91 8.92
C TRP A 61 9.79 -0.77 8.09
N ASP A 62 9.13 0.38 8.02
CA ASP A 62 9.61 1.55 7.28
C ASP A 62 8.95 2.82 7.82
N GLU A 63 9.40 3.26 8.99
CA GLU A 63 8.84 4.45 9.66
C GLU A 63 9.08 5.76 8.89
N GLU A 64 10.07 5.79 7.98
CA GLU A 64 10.37 6.95 7.16
C GLU A 64 9.42 7.06 5.97
N HIS A 65 9.18 5.96 5.24
CA HIS A 65 8.47 6.00 3.97
C HIS A 65 7.00 5.56 4.06
N ASP A 66 6.59 4.91 5.16
CA ASP A 66 5.25 4.39 5.39
C ASP A 66 4.75 3.45 4.25
N PHE A 67 3.51 2.97 4.35
CA PHE A 67 2.88 2.12 3.33
C PHE A 67 1.67 2.80 2.67
N GLY A 68 1.56 2.69 1.35
CA GLY A 68 0.52 3.31 0.54
C GLY A 68 -0.18 2.32 -0.39
N VAL A 69 -1.50 2.45 -0.49
CA VAL A 69 -2.33 1.68 -1.44
C VAL A 69 -3.28 2.64 -2.16
N MET A 70 -3.26 2.64 -3.49
CA MET A 70 -4.28 3.30 -4.30
C MET A 70 -5.29 2.29 -4.81
N MET A 71 -6.57 2.65 -4.70
CA MET A 71 -7.70 1.86 -5.17
C MET A 71 -8.59 2.66 -6.11
N HIS A 72 -9.23 1.95 -7.03
CA HIS A 72 -10.36 2.45 -7.81
C HIS A 72 -11.47 1.39 -7.77
N LYS A 73 -12.63 1.75 -7.23
CA LYS A 73 -13.71 0.81 -6.90
C LYS A 73 -13.18 -0.36 -6.04
N GLU A 74 -13.19 -1.59 -6.56
CA GLU A 74 -12.73 -2.81 -5.88
C GLU A 74 -11.30 -3.21 -6.27
N LYS A 75 -10.67 -2.49 -7.21
CA LYS A 75 -9.35 -2.81 -7.75
C LYS A 75 -8.26 -2.11 -6.95
N ILE A 76 -7.22 -2.85 -6.58
CA ILE A 76 -5.93 -2.25 -6.18
C ILE A 76 -5.21 -1.80 -7.44
N VAL A 77 -4.97 -0.50 -7.54
CA VAL A 77 -4.27 0.14 -8.66
C VAL A 77 -2.76 0.02 -8.45
N LYS A 78 -2.30 0.38 -7.25
CA LYS A 78 -0.88 0.29 -6.87
C LYS A 78 -0.74 0.14 -5.36
N MET A 79 0.30 -0.55 -4.93
CA MET A 79 0.72 -0.64 -3.53
C MET A 79 2.24 -0.51 -3.43
N GLY A 80 2.75 0.06 -2.34
CA GLY A 80 4.18 0.33 -2.15
C GLY A 80 4.41 1.32 -1.02
N GLY A 81 5.42 2.18 -1.16
CA GLY A 81 5.60 3.32 -0.24
C GLY A 81 4.38 4.24 -0.18
N SER A 82 4.34 5.14 0.80
CA SER A 82 3.18 6.03 0.99
C SER A 82 2.82 6.89 -0.23
N ASP A 83 3.80 7.20 -1.07
CA ASP A 83 3.63 7.93 -2.33
C ASP A 83 2.62 7.25 -3.28
N SER A 84 2.55 5.92 -3.21
CA SER A 84 1.61 5.11 -3.97
C SER A 84 0.15 5.44 -3.66
N ALA A 85 -0.15 6.03 -2.50
CA ALA A 85 -1.51 6.42 -2.13
C ALA A 85 -1.94 7.77 -2.72
N PHE A 86 -1.03 8.67 -3.13
CA PHE A 86 -1.41 10.05 -3.44
C PHE A 86 -0.78 10.66 -4.68
N LEU A 87 0.21 10.02 -5.31
CA LEU A 87 0.77 10.55 -6.55
C LEU A 87 -0.23 10.39 -7.71
N SER A 88 -0.74 11.53 -8.18
CA SER A 88 -1.76 11.63 -9.23
C SER A 88 -1.44 10.86 -10.51
N TRP A 89 -0.18 10.80 -10.92
CA TRP A 89 0.23 10.11 -12.15
C TRP A 89 -0.13 8.63 -12.15
N ILE A 90 -0.22 7.99 -10.98
CA ILE A 90 -0.64 6.59 -10.85
C ILE A 90 -2.12 6.42 -11.27
N ALA A 91 -2.98 7.34 -10.83
CA ALA A 91 -4.39 7.35 -11.21
C ALA A 91 -4.59 7.73 -12.67
N GLU A 92 -3.79 8.66 -13.20
CA GLU A 92 -3.80 9.04 -14.62
C GLU A 92 -3.41 7.85 -15.51
N GLU A 93 -2.34 7.12 -15.17
CA GLU A 93 -1.87 5.95 -15.91
C GLU A 93 -2.92 4.83 -15.91
N ASP A 94 -3.51 4.50 -14.76
CA ASP A 94 -4.56 3.47 -14.67
C ASP A 94 -5.81 3.85 -15.49
N LYS A 95 -6.24 5.11 -15.42
CA LYS A 95 -7.35 5.62 -16.24
C LYS A 95 -7.05 5.43 -17.72
N SER A 96 -5.90 5.89 -18.21
CA SER A 96 -5.50 5.77 -19.62
C SER A 96 -5.46 4.32 -20.07
N ASN A 97 -4.93 3.40 -19.26
CA ASN A 97 -4.91 1.97 -19.60
C ASN A 97 -6.33 1.39 -19.71
N SER A 98 -7.24 1.77 -18.82
CA SER A 98 -8.63 1.29 -18.85
C SER A 98 -9.44 1.78 -20.06
N GLU A 99 -9.04 2.90 -20.66
CA GLU A 99 -9.67 3.45 -21.86
C GLU A 99 -9.18 2.75 -23.13
N LEU A 100 -7.96 2.20 -23.13
CA LEU A 100 -7.39 1.44 -24.23
C LEU A 100 -7.95 0.01 -24.31
N ASP A 101 -8.39 -0.55 -23.19
CA ASP A 101 -8.98 -1.89 -23.10
C ASP A 101 -10.49 -1.93 -23.47
N LYS A 102 -11.08 -0.80 -23.85
CA LYS A 102 -12.48 -0.66 -24.28
C LYS A 102 -12.62 -0.75 -25.81
#